data_AF-N4WK40-F1
#
_entry.id   AF-N4WK40-F1
#
_cell.length_a   1.000
_cell.length_b   1.000
_cell.length_c   1.000
_cell.angle_alpha   90.00
_cell.angle_beta   90.00
_cell.angle_gamma   90.00
#
_symmetry.space_group_name_H-M   'P 1'
#
loop_
_entity.id
_entity.type
_entity.pdbx_description
1 polymer ?
#
loop_
_entity_poly.entity_id
_entity_poly.type
_entity_poly.pdbx_seq_one_letter_code
_entity_poly.pdbx_strand_id
1 'polypeptide(L)'
;MSDRKQALDMALKQIEKQFGKGSIMKLGEQTEQKVATVSSGSIAIDTALGVGGYPRGRVVEIYGPESSGKTTVSLHAIAEAQKSGGQAAFIDAEHGMSCF
;
A
#
# COMPACT_ATOMS: atom_id res chain seq x y z
N MET A 1 9.31 5.66 -40.50
CA MET A 1 8.72 5.51 -39.14
C MET A 1 9.27 4.30 -38.35
N SER A 2 10.27 3.55 -38.86
CA SER A 2 10.83 2.36 -38.20
C SER A 2 11.99 2.67 -37.24
N ASP A 3 12.89 3.58 -37.62
CA ASP A 3 14.16 3.78 -36.90
C ASP A 3 13.97 4.39 -35.51
N ARG A 4 13.03 5.32 -35.35
CA ARG A 4 12.72 5.93 -34.06
C ARG A 4 12.17 4.91 -33.06
N LYS A 5 11.44 3.89 -33.53
CA LYS A 5 10.87 2.84 -32.69
C LYS A 5 11.95 1.83 -32.26
N GLN A 6 12.84 1.45 -33.18
CA GLN A 6 13.99 0.60 -32.86
C GLN A 6 14.96 1.27 -31.88
N ALA A 7 15.28 2.55 -32.09
CA ALA A 7 16.13 3.30 -31.17
C ALA A 7 15.52 3.40 -29.76
N LEU A 8 14.20 3.62 -29.69
CA LEU A 8 13.47 3.64 -28.43
C LEU A 8 13.51 2.27 -27.72
N ASP A 9 13.25 1.18 -28.42
CA ASP A 9 13.27 -0.17 -27.83
C ASP A 9 14.68 -0.58 -27.37
N MET A 10 15.73 -0.15 -28.07
CA MET A 10 17.12 -0.34 -27.63
C MET A 10 17.44 0.44 -26.35
N ALA A 11 17.02 1.71 -26.28
CA ALA A 11 17.22 2.54 -25.09
C ALA A 11 16.48 1.96 -23.87
N LEU A 12 15.24 1.49 -24.06
CA LEU A 12 14.47 0.82 -23.00
C LEU A 12 15.19 -0.43 -22.47
N LYS A 13 15.73 -1.28 -23.36
CA LYS A 13 16.50 -2.47 -22.97
C LYS A 13 17.80 -2.14 -22.25
N GLN A 14 18.47 -1.05 -22.62
CA GLN A 14 19.70 -0.61 -21.93
C GLN A 14 19.42 -0.17 -20.50
N ILE A 15 18.33 0.60 -20.30
CA ILE A 15 17.90 1.03 -18.96
C ILE A 15 17.54 -0.20 -18.11
N GLU A 16 16.79 -1.16 -18.66
CA GLU A 16 16.41 -2.37 -17.94
C GLU A 16 17.62 -3.25 -17.55
N LYS A 17 18.65 -3.32 -18.42
CA LYS A 17 19.89 -4.04 -18.11
C LYS A 17 20.73 -3.37 -17.03
N GLN A 18 20.75 -2.04 -16.98
CA GLN A 18 21.56 -1.28 -16.02
C GLN A 18 20.89 -1.16 -14.65
N PHE A 19 19.56 -0.97 -14.60
CA PHE A 19 18.83 -0.64 -13.37
C PHE A 19 17.88 -1.76 -12.92
N GLY A 20 17.80 -2.87 -13.66
CA GLY A 20 16.97 -4.03 -13.34
C GLY A 20 15.59 -4.00 -13.99
N LYS A 21 14.91 -5.15 -13.98
CA LYS A 21 13.55 -5.29 -14.53
C LYS A 21 12.57 -4.35 -13.82
N GLY A 22 11.74 -3.66 -14.60
CA GLY A 22 10.75 -2.70 -14.07
C GLY A 22 11.28 -1.29 -13.79
N SER A 23 12.55 -1.02 -14.08
CA SER A 23 13.14 0.34 -14.01
C SER A 23 12.55 1.34 -15.02
N ILE A 24 11.97 0.84 -16.11
CA ILE A 24 11.21 1.63 -17.07
C ILE A 24 10.06 0.81 -17.64
N MET A 25 8.87 1.40 -17.68
CA MET A 25 7.64 0.76 -18.19
C MET A 25 6.81 1.78 -18.96
N LYS A 26 6.08 1.34 -19.98
CA LYS A 26 5.13 2.23 -20.67
C LYS A 26 3.92 2.49 -19.76
N LEU A 27 3.59 3.77 -19.60
CA LEU A 27 2.39 4.21 -18.90
C LEU A 27 1.16 3.73 -19.69
N GLY A 28 0.57 2.60 -19.30
CA GLY A 28 -0.56 1.96 -20.01
C GLY A 28 -0.38 0.47 -20.29
N GLU A 29 0.86 -0.06 -20.28
CA GLU A 29 1.12 -1.50 -20.09
C GLU A 29 0.99 -1.85 -18.59
N GLN A 30 -0.07 -1.35 -17.96
CA GLN A 30 -0.45 -1.79 -16.63
C GLN A 30 -1.11 -3.15 -16.77
N THR A 31 -0.36 -4.22 -16.49
CA THR A 31 -0.91 -5.23 -15.58
C THR A 31 -1.54 -4.44 -14.45
N GLU A 32 -2.86 -4.50 -14.27
CA GLU A 32 -3.53 -3.93 -13.09
C GLU A 32 -2.64 -4.23 -11.88
N GLN A 33 -1.93 -3.22 -11.37
CA GLN A 33 -1.17 -3.41 -10.14
C GLN A 33 -2.24 -3.47 -9.07
N LYS A 34 -2.77 -4.69 -8.85
CA LYS A 34 -3.67 -4.98 -7.75
C LYS A 34 -2.92 -4.57 -6.49
N VAL A 35 -3.28 -3.40 -5.97
CA VAL A 35 -2.70 -2.87 -4.76
C VAL A 35 -3.08 -3.87 -3.67
N ALA A 36 -2.08 -4.54 -3.11
CA ALA A 36 -2.32 -5.44 -2.00
C ALA A 36 -2.94 -4.64 -0.85
N THR A 37 -3.96 -5.20 -0.22
CA THR A 37 -4.67 -4.56 0.90
C THR A 37 -4.55 -5.38 2.17
N VAL A 38 -4.76 -4.73 3.32
CA VAL A 38 -4.91 -5.35 4.64
C VAL A 38 -6.30 -5.01 5.14
N SER A 39 -7.09 -6.00 5.57
CA SER A 39 -8.44 -5.74 6.09
C SER A 39 -8.38 -4.77 7.28
N SER A 40 -9.38 -3.92 7.39
CA SER A 40 -9.57 -3.05 8.56
C SER A 40 -10.14 -3.78 9.77
N GLY A 41 -10.53 -5.05 9.63
CA GLY A 41 -11.28 -5.81 10.64
C GLY A 41 -12.78 -5.48 10.65
N SER A 42 -13.24 -4.54 9.81
CA SER A 42 -14.65 -4.19 9.64
C SER A 42 -15.05 -4.28 8.17
N ILE A 43 -16.02 -5.16 7.88
CA ILE A 43 -16.58 -5.33 6.54
C ILE A 43 -17.13 -4.00 6.01
N ALA A 44 -17.73 -3.18 6.89
CA ALA A 44 -18.29 -1.88 6.51
C ALA A 44 -17.20 -0.91 6.04
N ILE A 45 -16.07 -0.85 6.75
CA ILE A 45 -14.93 0.01 6.39
C ILE A 45 -14.27 -0.51 5.10
N ASP A 46 -14.03 -1.81 5.00
CA ASP A 46 -13.41 -2.41 3.81
C ASP A 46 -14.24 -2.18 2.54
N THR A 47 -15.57 -2.25 2.67
CA THR A 47 -16.51 -1.93 1.58
C THR A 47 -16.49 -0.44 1.25
N ALA A 48 -16.50 0.44 2.26
CA ALA A 48 -16.46 1.89 2.06
C ALA A 48 -15.16 2.36 1.40
N LEU A 49 -14.03 1.71 1.69
CA LEU A 49 -12.74 1.97 1.04
C LEU A 49 -12.71 1.50 -0.43
N GLY A 50 -13.63 0.63 -0.85
CA GLY A 50 -13.80 0.16 -2.23
C GLY A 50 -12.70 -0.76 -2.76
N VAL A 51 -11.56 -0.84 -2.07
CA VAL A 51 -10.41 -1.69 -2.39
C VAL A 51 -10.27 -2.89 -1.46
N GLY A 52 -11.20 -3.08 -0.52
CA GLY A 52 -11.23 -4.22 0.40
C GLY A 52 -10.30 -4.10 1.60
N GLY A 53 -9.91 -2.88 1.99
CA GLY A 53 -9.11 -2.60 3.17
C GLY A 53 -8.06 -1.51 2.97
N TYR A 54 -7.08 -1.43 3.86
CA TYR A 54 -5.99 -0.47 3.81
C TYR A 54 -4.97 -0.83 2.71
N PRO A 55 -4.64 0.08 1.78
CA PRO A 55 -3.68 -0.18 0.71
C PRO A 55 -2.24 -0.24 1.22
N ARG A 56 -1.53 -1.33 0.91
CA ARG A 56 -0.11 -1.50 1.25
C ARG A 56 0.77 -0.55 0.43
N GLY A 57 1.85 -0.05 1.05
CA GLY A 57 2.78 0.88 0.41
C GLY A 57 2.21 2.30 0.22
N ARG A 58 1.14 2.64 0.93
CA ARG A 58 0.49 3.95 0.92
C ARG A 58 0.34 4.46 2.35
N VAL A 59 0.20 5.78 2.48
CA VAL A 59 -0.11 6.43 3.75
C VAL A 59 -1.62 6.51 3.90
N VAL A 60 -2.12 6.16 5.10
CA VAL A 60 -3.53 6.27 5.48
C VAL A 60 -3.60 7.15 6.73
N GLU A 61 -4.52 8.11 6.72
CA GLU A 61 -4.75 9.02 7.85
C GLU A 61 -6.13 8.73 8.46
N ILE A 62 -6.18 8.53 9.78
CA ILE A 62 -7.41 8.35 10.55
C ILE A 62 -7.51 9.52 11.53
N TYR A 63 -8.47 10.41 11.31
CA TYR A 63 -8.70 11.58 12.16
C TYR A 63 -10.12 11.58 12.72
N GLY A 64 -10.32 12.33 13.81
CA GLY A 64 -11.61 12.43 14.48
C GLY A 64 -11.49 12.92 15.92
N PRO A 65 -12.64 13.20 16.57
CA PRO A 65 -12.71 13.68 17.95
C PRO A 65 -11.97 12.79 18.96
N GLU A 66 -11.66 13.34 20.14
CA GLU A 66 -11.17 12.53 21.25
C GLU A 66 -12.19 11.42 21.58
N SER A 67 -11.68 10.23 21.95
CA SER A 67 -12.52 9.05 22.22
C SER A 67 -13.35 8.52 21.03
N SER A 68 -13.10 8.98 19.79
CA SER A 68 -13.79 8.45 18.60
C SER A 68 -13.30 7.07 18.13
N GLY A 69 -12.36 6.45 18.86
CA GLY A 69 -11.85 5.11 18.55
C GLY A 69 -10.71 5.05 17.51
N LYS A 70 -10.01 6.16 17.23
CA LYS A 70 -8.89 6.21 16.27
C LYS A 70 -7.83 5.13 16.55
N THR A 71 -7.33 5.09 17.78
CA THR A 71 -6.34 4.10 18.23
C THR A 71 -6.89 2.68 18.14
N THR A 72 -8.15 2.46 18.50
CA THR A 72 -8.82 1.17 18.38
C THR A 72 -8.83 0.67 16.93
N VAL A 73 -9.20 1.52 15.97
CA VAL A 73 -9.20 1.18 14.54
C VAL A 73 -7.77 0.86 14.06
N SER A 74 -6.78 1.65 14.47
CA SER A 74 -5.36 1.39 14.15
C SER A 74 -4.87 0.05 14.73
N LEU A 75 -5.27 -0.29 15.95
CA LEU A 75 -4.93 -1.57 16.58
C LEU A 75 -5.62 -2.75 15.87
N HIS A 76 -6.86 -2.60 15.40
CA HIS A 76 -7.50 -3.62 14.56
C HIS A 76 -6.76 -3.83 13.23
N ALA A 77 -6.29 -2.76 12.59
CA ALA A 77 -5.46 -2.86 11.39
C ALA A 77 -4.18 -3.66 11.66
N ILE A 78 -3.55 -3.43 12.81
CA ILE A 78 -2.35 -4.17 13.27
C ILE A 78 -2.68 -5.65 13.50
N ALA A 79 -3.79 -5.94 14.18
CA ALA A 79 -4.22 -7.31 14.45
C ALA A 79 -4.47 -8.09 13.15
N GLU A 80 -5.14 -7.50 12.16
CA GLU A 80 -5.36 -8.13 10.86
C GLU A 80 -4.05 -8.30 10.06
N ALA A 81 -3.13 -7.33 10.14
CA ALA A 81 -1.80 -7.47 9.56
C ALA A 81 -1.03 -8.65 10.19
N GLN A 82 -1.07 -8.80 11.52
CA GLN A 82 -0.44 -9.90 12.25
C GLN A 82 -1.08 -11.25 11.94
N LYS A 83 -2.42 -11.31 11.88
CA LYS A 83 -3.18 -12.50 11.51
C LYS A 83 -2.84 -13.02 10.12
N SER A 84 -2.52 -12.12 9.19
CA SER A 84 -2.01 -12.46 7.85
C SER A 84 -0.52 -12.89 7.82
N GLY A 85 0.12 -13.04 8.99
CA GLY A 85 1.53 -13.40 9.12
C GLY A 85 2.50 -12.22 8.97
N GLY A 86 1.99 -10.99 8.95
CA GLY A 86 2.80 -9.78 8.89
C GLY A 86 3.35 -9.35 10.25
N GLN A 87 4.27 -8.40 10.21
CA GLN A 87 4.74 -7.69 11.41
C GLN A 87 4.25 -6.24 11.33
N ALA A 88 3.99 -5.65 12.50
CA ALA A 88 3.57 -4.27 12.63
C ALA A 88 4.41 -3.56 13.69
N ALA A 89 4.60 -2.27 13.51
CA ALA A 89 5.20 -1.38 14.50
C ALA A 89 4.16 -0.34 14.90
N PHE A 90 4.06 -0.06 16.20
CA PHE A 90 3.23 0.99 16.75
C PHE A 90 4.15 2.02 17.41
N ILE A 91 3.98 3.29 17.05
CA ILE A 91 4.76 4.40 17.61
C ILE A 91 3.78 5.23 18.45
N ASP A 92 3.78 5.00 19.76
CA ASP A 92 2.95 5.77 20.69
C ASP A 92 3.62 7.11 21.00
N ALA A 93 3.17 8.18 20.35
CA ALA A 93 3.59 9.54 20.67
C ALA A 93 2.76 10.17 21.81
N GLU A 94 1.59 9.61 22.12
CA GLU A 94 0.63 10.19 23.07
C GLU A 94 0.82 9.66 24.50
N HIS A 95 1.74 8.70 24.72
CA HIS A 95 2.04 8.07 26.01
C HIS A 95 0.77 7.51 26.71
N GLY A 96 -0.26 7.21 25.94
CA GLY A 96 -1.61 6.91 26.42
C GLY A 96 -1.94 5.43 26.46
N MET A 97 -1.01 4.54 26.08
CA MET A 97 -1.31 3.12 25.97
C MET A 97 -1.05 2.35 27.27
N SER A 98 -2.04 1.59 27.72
CA SER A 98 -1.85 0.47 28.63
C SER A 98 -1.63 -0.80 27.79
N CYS A 99 -0.53 -1.51 28.01
CA CYS A 99 -0.25 -2.75 27.31
C CYS A 99 -1.39 -3.76 27.51
N PHE A 100 -1.99 -4.21 26.41
CA PHE A 100 -2.85 -5.39 26.34
C PHE A 100 -2.14 -6.47 25.51
#